data_AF-A0A7S3IAK9-F1
#
_entry.id   AF-A0A7S3IAK9-F1
#
_cell.length_a   1.000
_cell.length_b   1.000
_cell.length_c   1.000
_cell.angle_alpha   90.00
_cell.angle_beta   90.00
_cell.angle_gamma   90.00
#
_symmetry.space_group_name_H-M   'P 1'
#
loop_
_entity.id
_entity.type
_entity.pdbx_description
1 polymer ?
#
loop_
_entity_poly.entity_id
_entity_poly.type
_entity_poly.pdbx_seq_one_letter_code
_entity_poly.pdbx_strand_id
1 'polypeptide(L)'
;VRVPEFRGKFVECLKKSGDTEIEEWRGEHLDSEEQAELLPVIDWPKKFYAFLGSDFKATKRLNSALENRAWQVKMQKRGVAFFKFLSKWSDLIRKEFVVKSVLWPSIPDYEPLVNSFLCEVKTRQIENFPEALTQASCGILKNPRLISVLVVILFKKCNVYMQNQVCETFNIMQRWFETLFTTGHKLPSNFDNLFFENGLKVTLKSTLCLNVTKVLWFLYYEYHMIQEGVRRSLVYKFMVKENFYSFFFHWNSDTRVMFYNFITFRVLSKKHFSFEKDSDLDRKLTKKVEKRIEEADEVETPYSGRALQEFNQVRDEYEEWLNKLPTDKKGKLYGVSNEFPYPQLAINMQVGDLIEMELDEEW
;
A
#
# COMPACT_ATOMS: atom_id res chain seq x y z
N VAL A 1 39.37 13.52 6.01
CA VAL A 1 39.30 12.25 5.24
C VAL A 1 38.85 11.08 6.14
N ARG A 2 37.65 11.08 6.76
CA ARG A 2 37.27 10.00 7.73
C ARG A 2 35.79 9.54 7.74
N VAL A 3 34.89 10.26 7.07
CA VAL A 3 33.50 9.80 6.85
C VAL A 3 33.36 8.78 5.71
N PRO A 4 34.13 8.87 4.60
CA PRO A 4 34.10 7.83 3.56
C PRO A 4 34.46 6.44 4.10
N GLU A 5 35.38 6.35 5.05
CA GLU A 5 35.75 5.09 5.71
C GLU A 5 34.62 4.55 6.59
N PHE A 6 33.91 5.40 7.34
CA PHE A 6 32.73 4.98 8.11
C PHE A 6 31.64 4.47 7.19
N ARG A 7 31.37 5.23 6.13
CA ARG A 7 30.38 4.91 5.10
C ARG A 7 30.70 3.57 4.42
N GLY A 8 31.96 3.38 4.00
CA GLY A 8 32.44 2.13 3.43
C GLY A 8 32.26 0.95 4.39
N LYS A 9 32.73 1.08 5.64
CA LYS A 9 32.55 0.04 6.67
C LYS A 9 31.10 -0.26 6.99
N PHE A 10 30.22 0.75 6.95
CA PHE A 10 28.79 0.60 7.18
C PHE A 10 28.14 -0.21 6.05
N VAL A 11 28.42 0.11 4.78
CA VAL A 11 27.90 -0.67 3.65
C VAL A 11 28.47 -2.08 3.64
N GLU A 12 29.76 -2.22 3.91
CA GLU A 12 30.43 -3.52 3.94
C GLU A 12 29.83 -4.43 5.01
N CYS A 13 29.53 -3.91 6.22
CA CYS A 13 28.93 -4.71 7.28
C CYS A 13 27.48 -5.12 6.98
N LEU A 14 26.80 -4.41 6.07
CA LEU A 14 25.46 -4.79 5.65
C LEU A 14 25.49 -5.97 4.70
N LYS A 15 26.48 -6.13 3.81
CA LYS A 15 26.54 -7.22 2.82
C LYS A 15 26.57 -8.60 3.51
N LYS A 16 25.70 -9.52 3.09
CA LYS A 16 25.70 -10.91 3.55
C LYS A 16 26.01 -11.83 2.36
N SER A 17 26.82 -12.86 2.58
CA SER A 17 27.19 -13.83 1.54
C SER A 17 26.02 -14.65 0.99
N GLY A 18 24.90 -14.72 1.73
CA GLY A 18 23.67 -15.40 1.33
C GLY A 18 22.55 -14.46 0.85
N ASP A 19 22.86 -13.21 0.51
CA ASP A 19 21.86 -12.31 -0.06
C ASP A 19 21.37 -12.86 -1.41
N THR A 20 20.05 -13.06 -1.51
CA THR A 20 19.41 -13.44 -2.76
C THR A 20 19.31 -12.25 -3.69
N GLU A 21 19.44 -12.51 -4.99
CA GLU A 21 19.19 -11.50 -6.01
C GLU A 21 17.72 -11.05 -5.95
N ILE A 22 17.50 -9.74 -5.99
CA ILE A 22 16.18 -9.14 -6.01
C ILE A 22 15.77 -8.92 -7.47
N GLU A 23 15.38 -10.01 -8.14
CA GLU A 23 14.90 -9.99 -9.54
C GLU A 23 13.79 -8.97 -9.80
N GLU A 24 12.96 -8.71 -8.77
CA GLU A 24 11.88 -7.72 -8.79
C GLU A 24 12.40 -6.28 -8.92
N TRP A 25 13.67 -6.05 -8.60
CA TRP A 25 14.32 -4.74 -8.60
C TRP A 25 15.54 -4.76 -9.51
N ARG A 26 15.36 -4.27 -10.74
CA ARG A 26 16.43 -4.16 -11.75
C ARG A 26 17.33 -2.93 -11.55
N GLY A 27 17.31 -2.35 -10.35
CA GLY A 27 17.80 -1.00 -10.11
C GLY A 27 16.89 0.07 -10.71
N GLU A 28 17.19 1.33 -10.40
CA GLU A 28 16.61 2.46 -11.11
C GLU A 28 17.68 2.99 -12.07
N HIS A 29 17.58 2.61 -13.34
CA HIS A 29 18.37 3.26 -14.37
C HIS A 29 17.92 4.71 -14.48
N LEU A 30 18.89 5.62 -14.62
CA LEU A 30 18.63 7.02 -14.92
C LEU A 30 18.06 7.11 -16.33
N ASP A 31 16.74 6.97 -16.45
CA ASP A 31 16.08 7.19 -17.73
C ASP A 31 16.16 8.70 -18.03
N SER A 32 17.00 9.05 -19.01
CA SER A 32 17.26 10.37 -19.63
C SER A 32 18.46 11.18 -19.13
N GLU A 33 19.21 11.71 -20.11
CA GLU A 33 20.24 12.74 -19.96
C GLU A 33 19.67 14.04 -19.34
N GLU A 34 18.37 14.31 -19.49
CA GLU A 34 17.66 15.45 -18.87
C GLU A 34 17.57 15.37 -17.33
N GLN A 35 17.55 14.17 -16.73
CA GLN A 35 17.54 14.01 -15.27
C GLN A 35 18.91 14.29 -14.62
N ALA A 36 20.00 14.21 -15.41
CA ALA A 36 21.34 14.55 -14.94
C ALA A 36 21.54 16.06 -14.76
N GLU A 37 20.87 16.90 -15.56
CA GLU A 37 20.96 18.36 -15.46
C GLU A 37 20.18 18.94 -14.28
N LEU A 38 19.17 18.22 -13.78
CA LEU A 38 18.38 18.60 -12.61
C LEU A 38 19.06 18.32 -11.27
N LEU A 39 20.24 17.67 -11.28
CA LEU A 39 21.04 17.49 -10.09
C LEU A 39 21.35 18.86 -9.49
N PRO A 40 20.87 19.20 -8.27
CA PRO A 40 21.76 19.95 -7.43
C PRO A 40 22.96 19.02 -7.27
N VAL A 41 24.08 19.38 -7.88
CA VAL A 41 25.39 18.84 -7.52
C VAL A 41 25.55 19.22 -6.05
N ILE A 42 24.94 18.45 -5.16
CA ILE A 42 25.23 18.53 -3.75
C ILE A 42 26.66 18.05 -3.72
N ASP A 43 27.54 19.04 -3.60
CA ASP A 43 28.93 18.85 -3.25
C ASP A 43 28.92 18.33 -1.81
N TRP A 44 28.51 17.06 -1.66
CA TRP A 44 28.55 16.27 -0.44
C TRP A 44 29.93 16.43 0.21
N PRO A 45 31.03 16.46 -0.59
CA PRO A 45 32.32 16.85 -0.07
C PRO A 45 32.37 18.23 0.60
N LYS A 46 31.98 19.32 -0.07
CA LYS A 46 32.05 20.66 0.52
C LYS A 46 31.05 20.88 1.65
N LYS A 47 29.77 20.50 1.52
CA LYS A 47 28.76 20.85 2.53
C LYS A 47 28.88 20.02 3.81
N PHE A 48 29.17 18.72 3.68
CA PHE A 48 29.19 17.80 4.82
C PHE A 48 30.60 17.62 5.39
N TYR A 49 31.63 17.49 4.54
CA TYR A 49 33.00 17.26 5.04
C TYR A 49 33.70 18.54 5.52
N ALA A 50 33.37 19.73 4.99
CA ALA A 50 33.90 20.98 5.54
C ALA A 50 33.32 21.29 6.93
N PHE A 51 32.05 20.95 7.18
CA PHE A 51 31.41 21.12 8.48
C PHE A 51 32.00 20.21 9.57
N LEU A 52 32.44 19.00 9.23
CA LEU A 52 33.05 18.07 10.19
C LEU A 52 34.53 18.36 10.44
N GLY A 53 35.23 18.99 9.49
CA GLY A 53 36.63 19.37 9.64
C GLY A 53 36.87 20.48 10.68
N SER A 54 35.85 21.27 11.00
CA SER A 54 35.95 22.40 11.94
C SER A 54 35.69 22.02 13.40
N ASP A 55 35.15 20.83 13.71
CA ASP A 55 34.87 20.38 15.08
C ASP A 55 35.75 19.19 15.50
N PHE A 56 36.75 19.50 16.33
CA PHE A 56 37.68 18.53 16.91
C PHE A 56 37.01 17.49 17.83
N LYS A 57 35.94 17.88 18.56
CA LYS A 57 35.21 16.96 19.46
C LYS A 57 34.36 15.97 18.67
N ALA A 58 33.73 16.41 17.59
CA ALA A 58 33.00 15.54 16.67
C ALA A 58 33.93 14.50 16.02
N THR A 59 35.14 14.92 15.64
CA THR A 59 36.15 14.05 15.04
C THR A 59 36.64 12.96 16.00
N LYS A 60 36.89 13.28 17.28
CA LYS A 60 37.30 12.28 18.29
C LYS A 60 36.20 11.24 18.54
N ARG A 61 34.94 11.67 18.65
CA ARG A 61 33.79 10.77 18.80
C ARG A 61 33.61 9.84 17.60
N LEU A 62 33.82 10.35 16.37
CA LEU A 62 33.73 9.56 15.15
C LEU A 62 34.81 8.46 15.08
N ASN A 63 36.05 8.77 15.49
CA ASN A 63 37.13 7.77 15.52
C ASN A 63 36.84 6.65 16.53
N SER A 64 36.40 7.02 17.75
CA SER A 64 36.01 6.02 18.75
C SER A 64 34.80 5.19 18.29
N ALA A 65 33.89 5.75 17.49
CA ALA A 65 32.81 5.00 16.87
C ALA A 65 33.33 4.06 15.77
N LEU A 66 34.24 4.50 14.91
CA LEU A 66 34.83 3.71 13.81
C LEU A 66 35.55 2.45 14.28
N GLU A 67 36.22 2.51 15.43
CA GLU A 67 36.93 1.38 16.05
C GLU A 67 36.00 0.43 16.82
N ASN A 68 34.78 0.89 17.13
CA ASN A 68 33.81 0.11 17.89
C ASN A 68 33.09 -0.92 17.00
N ARG A 69 33.40 -2.21 17.17
CA ARG A 69 32.72 -3.31 16.45
C ARG A 69 31.27 -3.54 16.88
N ALA A 70 30.84 -3.05 18.04
CA ALA A 70 29.52 -3.35 18.58
C ALA A 70 28.37 -2.83 17.71
N TRP A 71 28.51 -1.64 17.10
CA TRP A 71 27.48 -1.14 16.18
C TRP A 71 27.51 -1.89 14.85
N GLN A 72 28.68 -2.31 14.37
CA GLN A 72 28.82 -3.09 13.13
C GLN A 72 28.08 -4.42 13.25
N VAL A 73 28.30 -5.15 14.36
CA VAL A 73 27.58 -6.40 14.65
C VAL A 73 26.07 -6.17 14.75
N LYS A 74 25.63 -5.05 15.35
CA LYS A 74 24.20 -4.72 15.42
C LYS A 74 23.59 -4.41 14.05
N MET A 75 24.31 -3.72 13.16
CA MET A 75 23.85 -3.38 11.81
C MET A 75 23.88 -4.59 10.88
N GLN A 76 24.90 -5.44 10.98
CA GLN A 76 25.04 -6.68 10.22
C GLN A 76 23.88 -7.65 10.44
N LYS A 77 23.27 -7.65 11.64
CA LYS A 77 22.05 -8.42 11.90
C LYS A 77 20.86 -8.00 11.04
N ARG A 78 20.89 -6.79 10.46
CA ARG A 78 19.77 -6.15 9.74
C ARG A 78 18.45 -6.25 10.52
N GLY A 79 18.54 -6.05 11.83
CA GLY A 79 17.39 -6.08 12.74
C GLY A 79 16.78 -4.69 12.97
N VAL A 80 16.10 -4.52 14.11
CA VAL A 80 15.42 -3.27 14.50
C VAL A 80 16.30 -2.02 14.35
N ALA A 81 17.59 -2.11 14.70
CA ALA A 81 18.51 -0.98 14.59
C ALA A 81 18.72 -0.51 13.14
N PHE A 82 18.88 -1.46 12.21
CA PHE A 82 19.02 -1.17 10.78
C PHE A 82 17.74 -0.57 10.20
N PHE A 83 16.58 -1.13 10.54
CA PHE A 83 15.29 -0.61 10.08
C PHE A 83 15.01 0.81 10.59
N LYS A 84 15.29 1.07 11.87
CA LYS A 84 15.20 2.43 12.43
C LYS A 84 16.17 3.40 11.75
N PHE A 85 17.39 2.95 11.46
CA PHE A 85 18.36 3.74 10.70
C PHE A 85 17.82 4.11 9.32
N LEU A 86 17.32 3.14 8.55
CA LEU A 86 16.78 3.38 7.20
C LEU A 86 15.62 4.38 7.21
N SER A 87 14.68 4.22 8.13
CA SER A 87 13.55 5.15 8.28
C SER A 87 14.04 6.59 8.51
N LYS A 88 15.00 6.77 9.43
CA LYS A 88 15.62 8.09 9.72
C LYS A 88 16.46 8.63 8.57
N TRP A 89 17.20 7.77 7.89
CA TRP A 89 17.99 8.15 6.72
C TRP A 89 17.08 8.69 5.60
N SER A 90 15.97 8.01 5.31
CA SER A 90 14.99 8.49 4.34
C SER A 90 14.32 9.80 4.79
N ASP A 91 14.00 9.95 6.08
CA ASP A 91 13.48 11.23 6.63
C ASP A 91 14.45 12.40 6.39
N LEU A 92 15.74 12.18 6.65
CA LEU A 92 16.78 13.20 6.49
C LEU A 92 16.92 13.61 5.03
N ILE A 93 16.96 12.64 4.10
CA ILE A 93 17.00 12.93 2.66
C ILE A 93 15.82 13.80 2.25
N ARG A 94 14.59 13.45 2.66
CA ARG A 94 13.41 14.25 2.30
C ARG A 94 13.47 15.67 2.86
N LYS A 95 13.99 15.84 4.08
CA LYS A 95 14.16 17.15 4.73
C LYS A 95 15.21 18.03 4.07
N GLU A 96 16.28 17.46 3.53
CA GLU A 96 17.34 18.25 2.89
C GLU A 96 16.97 18.67 1.46
N PHE A 97 16.12 17.90 0.78
CA PHE A 97 15.76 18.11 -0.63
C PHE A 97 14.35 18.71 -0.82
N VAL A 98 13.98 19.69 0.02
CA VAL A 98 12.63 20.27 0.22
C VAL A 98 11.86 20.66 -1.06
N VAL A 99 12.50 20.81 -2.24
CA VAL A 99 11.89 21.50 -3.38
C VAL A 99 11.81 20.70 -4.69
N LYS A 100 12.50 19.56 -4.85
CA LYS A 100 12.48 18.83 -6.13
C LYS A 100 12.48 17.31 -5.94
N SER A 101 11.87 16.61 -6.89
CA SER A 101 11.92 15.15 -7.03
C SER A 101 13.34 14.64 -6.73
N VAL A 102 13.50 13.92 -5.63
CA VAL A 102 14.78 13.36 -5.20
C VAL A 102 15.21 12.32 -6.22
N LEU A 103 16.41 12.49 -6.79
CA LEU A 103 17.01 11.47 -7.63
C LEU A 103 17.67 10.41 -6.75
N TRP A 104 16.86 9.47 -6.25
CA TRP A 104 17.28 8.46 -5.28
C TRP A 104 18.54 7.67 -5.67
N PRO A 105 18.74 7.25 -6.94
CA PRO A 105 19.94 6.51 -7.33
C PRO A 105 21.24 7.32 -7.21
N SER A 106 21.16 8.64 -7.27
CA SER A 106 22.32 9.52 -7.09
C SER A 106 22.77 9.65 -5.62
N ILE A 107 21.95 9.18 -4.69
CA ILE A 107 22.26 9.26 -3.27
C ILE A 107 23.36 8.25 -2.95
N PRO A 108 24.43 8.68 -2.27
CA PRO A 108 25.53 7.79 -1.97
C PRO A 108 25.08 6.56 -1.15
N ASP A 109 25.43 5.36 -1.62
CA ASP A 109 25.05 4.04 -1.08
C ASP A 109 23.55 3.71 -1.05
N TYR A 110 22.74 4.45 -1.79
CA TYR A 110 21.31 4.15 -1.92
C TYR A 110 21.08 2.68 -2.29
N GLU A 111 21.77 2.21 -3.32
CA GLU A 111 21.52 0.89 -3.88
C GLU A 111 21.87 -0.25 -2.90
N PRO A 112 23.07 -0.33 -2.28
CA PRO A 112 23.36 -1.34 -1.27
C PRO A 112 22.41 -1.32 -0.06
N LEU A 113 21.93 -0.13 0.34
CA LEU A 113 21.02 0.01 1.48
C LEU A 113 19.63 -0.54 1.16
N VAL A 114 19.09 -0.15 0.02
CA VAL A 114 17.80 -0.63 -0.47
C VAL A 114 17.87 -2.12 -0.75
N ASN A 115 18.94 -2.61 -1.38
CA ASN A 115 19.13 -4.04 -1.63
C ASN A 115 19.08 -4.85 -0.32
N SER A 116 19.90 -4.43 0.66
CA SER A 116 19.96 -5.08 1.98
C SER A 116 18.61 -5.12 2.67
N PHE A 117 17.80 -4.07 2.50
CA PHE A 117 16.44 -4.00 3.01
C PHE A 117 15.48 -4.92 2.25
N LEU A 118 15.50 -4.90 0.92
CA LEU A 118 14.65 -5.75 0.08
C LEU A 118 14.94 -7.23 0.31
N CYS A 119 16.20 -7.63 0.54
CA CYS A 119 16.55 -8.98 0.97
C CYS A 119 15.82 -9.37 2.27
N GLU A 120 15.72 -8.49 3.27
CA GLU A 120 15.01 -8.79 4.53
C GLU A 120 13.49 -8.91 4.33
N VAL A 121 12.90 -8.08 3.46
CA VAL A 121 11.49 -8.21 3.06
C VAL A 121 11.25 -9.53 2.30
N LYS A 122 12.14 -9.90 1.39
CA LYS A 122 12.05 -11.12 0.56
C LYS A 122 12.35 -12.40 1.34
N THR A 123 13.08 -12.35 2.44
CA THR A 123 13.42 -13.57 3.22
C THR A 123 12.52 -13.84 4.41
N ARG A 124 12.02 -12.82 5.12
CA ARG A 124 11.21 -13.01 6.34
C ARG A 124 9.78 -13.45 6.04
N GLN A 125 9.18 -14.30 6.87
CA GLN A 125 7.77 -14.66 6.70
C GLN A 125 6.87 -13.45 6.97
N ILE A 126 5.80 -13.29 6.19
CA ILE A 126 4.93 -12.10 6.19
C ILE A 126 4.29 -11.90 7.57
N GLU A 127 3.85 -12.99 8.20
CA GLU A 127 3.21 -12.99 9.53
C GLU A 127 4.17 -12.53 10.64
N ASN A 128 5.48 -12.59 10.38
CA ASN A 128 6.53 -12.27 11.34
C ASN A 128 7.26 -10.97 11.00
N PHE A 129 6.65 -10.08 10.21
CA PHE A 129 7.22 -8.76 9.92
C PHE A 129 7.26 -7.95 11.22
N PRO A 130 8.45 -7.59 11.74
CA PRO A 130 8.52 -6.76 12.92
C PRO A 130 8.04 -5.35 12.58
N GLU A 131 7.38 -4.68 13.52
CA GLU A 131 6.89 -3.31 13.33
C GLU A 131 7.98 -2.35 12.81
N ALA A 132 9.23 -2.53 13.24
CA ALA A 132 10.35 -1.73 12.74
C ALA A 132 10.59 -1.91 11.23
N LEU A 133 10.44 -3.13 10.69
CA LEU A 133 10.56 -3.39 9.26
C LEU A 133 9.42 -2.70 8.49
N THR A 134 8.19 -2.76 9.01
CA THR A 134 7.04 -2.10 8.38
C THR A 134 7.17 -0.57 8.42
N GLN A 135 7.72 0.00 9.50
CA GLN A 135 8.04 1.43 9.55
C GLN A 135 9.18 1.82 8.59
N ALA A 136 10.18 0.95 8.42
CA ALA A 136 11.25 1.17 7.46
C ALA A 136 10.76 1.08 6.02
N SER A 137 9.84 0.17 5.71
CA SER A 137 9.21 0.06 4.39
C SER A 137 8.38 1.30 4.07
N CYS A 138 7.57 1.81 5.00
CA CYS A 138 6.93 3.13 4.86
C CYS A 138 7.98 4.25 4.68
N GLY A 139 9.08 4.21 5.44
CA GLY A 139 10.15 5.19 5.36
C GLY A 139 10.85 5.23 4.00
N ILE A 140 11.07 4.08 3.36
CA ILE A 140 11.73 3.96 2.05
C ILE A 140 10.83 4.39 0.90
N LEU A 141 9.51 4.31 1.07
CA LEU A 141 8.49 4.76 0.10
C LEU A 141 8.45 6.28 -0.13
N LYS A 142 9.28 7.05 0.57
CA LYS A 142 9.63 8.40 0.13
C LYS A 142 10.19 8.42 -1.29
N ASN A 143 10.77 7.30 -1.72
CA ASN A 143 10.86 6.93 -3.11
C ASN A 143 9.62 6.12 -3.54
N PRO A 144 8.64 6.71 -4.24
CA PRO A 144 7.43 6.01 -4.61
C PRO A 144 7.68 4.85 -5.59
N ARG A 145 8.77 4.86 -6.36
CA ARG A 145 9.08 3.83 -7.37
C ARG A 145 9.29 2.44 -6.77
N LEU A 146 9.63 2.35 -5.48
CA LEU A 146 9.85 1.07 -4.80
C LEU A 146 8.55 0.32 -4.49
N ILE A 147 7.37 0.96 -4.57
CA ILE A 147 6.10 0.31 -4.22
C ILE A 147 5.80 -0.89 -5.12
N SER A 148 6.14 -0.80 -6.40
CA SER A 148 5.96 -1.89 -7.37
C SER A 148 6.71 -3.14 -6.93
N VAL A 149 8.00 -2.98 -6.60
CA VAL A 149 8.87 -4.05 -6.12
C VAL A 149 8.32 -4.67 -4.83
N LEU A 150 7.93 -3.83 -3.87
CA LEU A 150 7.43 -4.29 -2.57
C LEU A 150 6.13 -5.09 -2.69
N VAL A 151 5.19 -4.63 -3.51
CA VAL A 151 3.94 -5.33 -3.79
C VAL A 151 4.20 -6.66 -4.47
N VAL A 152 5.09 -6.71 -5.47
CA VAL A 152 5.45 -7.95 -6.15
C VAL A 152 6.07 -8.96 -5.18
N ILE A 153 6.99 -8.53 -4.31
CA ILE A 153 7.60 -9.39 -3.29
C ILE A 153 6.55 -9.95 -2.34
N LEU A 154 5.63 -9.11 -1.82
CA LEU A 154 4.58 -9.59 -0.91
C LEU A 154 3.68 -10.63 -1.58
N PHE A 155 3.15 -10.32 -2.76
CA PHE A 155 2.24 -11.23 -3.46
C PHE A 155 2.90 -12.54 -3.86
N LYS A 156 4.17 -12.54 -4.29
CA LYS A 156 4.90 -13.79 -4.57
C LYS A 156 5.09 -14.69 -3.34
N LYS A 157 5.09 -14.09 -2.15
CA LYS A 157 5.30 -14.81 -0.89
C LYS A 157 4.01 -15.18 -0.18
N CYS A 158 2.92 -14.48 -0.49
CA CYS A 158 1.62 -14.71 0.13
C CYS A 158 1.00 -16.00 -0.41
N ASN A 159 0.78 -16.97 0.46
CA ASN A 159 -0.05 -18.12 0.15
C ASN A 159 -1.54 -17.76 0.34
N VAL A 160 -2.31 -17.70 -0.75
CA VAL A 160 -3.74 -17.38 -0.72
C VAL A 160 -4.56 -18.39 0.11
N TYR A 161 -4.08 -19.61 0.30
CA TYR A 161 -4.74 -20.62 1.12
C TYR A 161 -4.50 -20.43 2.62
N MET A 162 -3.63 -19.49 3.02
CA MET A 162 -3.32 -19.17 4.41
C MET A 162 -3.89 -17.80 4.75
N GLN A 163 -5.04 -17.77 5.40
CA GLN A 163 -5.77 -16.53 5.71
C GLN A 163 -4.90 -15.51 6.46
N ASN A 164 -4.11 -15.94 7.45
CA ASN A 164 -3.22 -15.03 8.19
C ASN A 164 -2.22 -14.32 7.28
N GLN A 165 -1.69 -15.00 6.26
CA GLN A 165 -0.78 -14.39 5.29
C GLN A 165 -1.49 -13.37 4.41
N VAL A 166 -2.72 -13.68 3.98
CA VAL A 166 -3.55 -12.76 3.19
C VAL A 166 -3.86 -11.51 4.01
N CYS A 167 -4.33 -11.68 5.26
CA CYS A 167 -4.60 -10.58 6.17
C CYS A 167 -3.39 -9.67 6.36
N GLU A 168 -2.23 -10.22 6.72
CA GLU A 168 -1.02 -9.43 6.94
C GLU A 168 -0.49 -8.79 5.65
N THR A 169 -0.60 -9.48 4.52
CA THR A 169 -0.23 -8.91 3.21
C THR A 169 -1.02 -7.64 2.92
N PHE A 170 -2.35 -7.68 3.09
CA PHE A 170 -3.20 -6.52 2.84
C PHE A 170 -3.07 -5.43 3.91
N ASN A 171 -2.80 -5.79 5.18
CA ASN A 171 -2.49 -4.83 6.24
C ASN A 171 -1.20 -4.04 5.94
N ILE A 172 -0.14 -4.73 5.56
CA ILE A 172 1.15 -4.09 5.21
C ILE A 172 0.98 -3.21 3.96
N MET A 173 0.26 -3.71 2.95
CA MET A 173 0.02 -2.97 1.72
C MET A 173 -0.82 -1.71 1.94
N GLN A 174 -1.83 -1.77 2.80
CA GLN A 174 -2.62 -0.61 3.19
C GLN A 174 -1.71 0.48 3.77
N ARG A 175 -0.86 0.14 4.74
CA ARG A 175 0.09 1.09 5.34
C ARG A 175 1.00 1.74 4.30
N TRP A 176 1.39 1.00 3.26
CA TRP A 176 2.18 1.55 2.16
C TRP A 176 1.40 2.53 1.29
N PHE A 177 0.18 2.18 0.93
CA PHE A 177 -0.66 3.03 0.09
C PHE A 177 -1.06 4.30 0.86
N GLU A 178 -1.44 4.19 2.13
CA GLU A 178 -1.67 5.32 3.03
C GLU A 178 -0.43 6.20 3.17
N THR A 179 0.77 5.62 3.28
CA THR A 179 2.03 6.38 3.34
C THR A 179 2.24 7.18 2.07
N LEU A 180 2.00 6.59 0.89
CA LEU A 180 2.12 7.31 -0.38
C LEU A 180 1.08 8.42 -0.48
N PHE A 181 -0.17 8.13 -0.14
CA PHE A 181 -1.26 9.11 -0.18
C PHE A 181 -0.99 10.31 0.73
N THR A 182 -0.67 10.06 2.00
CA THR A 182 -0.39 11.11 3.00
C THR A 182 0.86 11.93 2.69
N THR A 183 1.81 11.37 1.93
CA THR A 183 3.00 12.09 1.46
C THR A 183 2.79 12.79 0.11
N GLY A 184 1.57 12.77 -0.42
CA GLY A 184 1.17 13.46 -1.65
C GLY A 184 1.58 12.74 -2.94
N HIS A 185 1.96 11.47 -2.85
CA HIS A 185 2.35 10.65 -4.01
C HIS A 185 1.18 9.84 -4.55
N LYS A 186 1.14 9.67 -5.88
CA LYS A 186 0.30 8.68 -6.56
C LYS A 186 1.12 7.41 -6.82
N LEU A 187 0.45 6.32 -7.20
CA LEU A 187 1.15 5.15 -7.72
C LEU A 187 2.00 5.53 -8.94
N PRO A 188 3.29 5.16 -8.97
CA PRO A 188 4.22 5.59 -10.02
C PRO A 188 3.94 4.88 -11.35
N SER A 189 4.53 5.37 -12.43
CA SER A 189 4.39 4.79 -13.77
C SER A 189 4.99 3.39 -13.90
N ASN A 190 5.99 3.05 -13.08
CA ASN A 190 6.60 1.72 -13.04
C ASN A 190 5.82 0.71 -12.18
N PHE A 191 4.64 1.09 -11.66
CA PHE A 191 3.79 0.18 -10.91
C PHE A 191 3.23 -0.91 -11.82
N ASP A 192 3.47 -2.18 -11.48
CA ASP A 192 2.96 -3.32 -12.24
C ASP A 192 1.47 -3.53 -11.95
N ASN A 193 0.66 -2.74 -12.63
CA ASN A 193 -0.80 -2.78 -12.52
C ASN A 193 -1.37 -4.16 -12.85
N LEU A 194 -0.79 -4.87 -13.82
CA LEU A 194 -1.30 -6.17 -14.26
C LEU A 194 -1.06 -7.22 -13.18
N PHE A 195 0.16 -7.28 -12.64
CA PHE A 195 0.48 -8.20 -11.56
C PHE A 195 -0.33 -7.90 -10.30
N PHE A 196 -0.44 -6.62 -9.94
CA PHE A 196 -1.26 -6.18 -8.83
C PHE A 196 -2.74 -6.59 -9.00
N GLU A 197 -3.33 -6.31 -10.16
CA GLU A 197 -4.71 -6.68 -10.47
C GLU A 197 -4.94 -8.19 -10.40
N ASN A 198 -4.01 -8.99 -10.92
CA ASN A 198 -4.10 -10.44 -10.89
C ASN A 198 -4.08 -10.98 -9.46
N GLY A 199 -3.22 -10.44 -8.59
CA GLY A 199 -3.20 -10.78 -7.17
C GLY A 199 -4.56 -10.52 -6.50
N LEU A 200 -5.15 -9.33 -6.73
CA LEU A 200 -6.48 -9.00 -6.21
C LEU A 200 -7.56 -9.95 -6.72
N LYS A 201 -7.56 -10.28 -8.02
CA LYS A 201 -8.54 -11.22 -8.60
C LYS A 201 -8.40 -12.64 -8.06
N VAL A 202 -7.17 -13.12 -7.87
CA VAL A 202 -6.92 -14.44 -7.29
C VAL A 202 -7.50 -14.52 -5.88
N THR A 203 -7.26 -13.49 -5.06
CA THR A 203 -7.80 -13.47 -3.69
C THR A 203 -9.32 -13.27 -3.65
N LEU A 204 -9.90 -12.45 -4.54
CA LEU A 204 -11.38 -12.29 -4.66
C LEU A 204 -12.08 -13.56 -5.14
N LYS A 205 -11.36 -14.50 -5.77
CA LYS A 205 -11.86 -15.82 -6.17
C LYS A 205 -11.58 -16.91 -5.12
N SER A 206 -11.01 -16.54 -3.97
CA SER A 206 -10.70 -17.50 -2.93
C SER A 206 -11.99 -18.14 -2.40
N THR A 207 -11.95 -19.43 -2.10
CA THR A 207 -13.02 -20.14 -1.40
C THR A 207 -13.12 -19.73 0.07
N LEU A 208 -12.04 -19.19 0.64
CA LEU A 208 -12.01 -18.66 2.01
C LEU A 208 -12.64 -17.27 2.01
N CYS A 209 -13.86 -17.15 2.53
CA CYS A 209 -14.61 -15.90 2.52
C CYS A 209 -13.87 -14.74 3.21
N LEU A 210 -13.11 -15.01 4.29
CA LEU A 210 -12.33 -13.98 4.97
C LEU A 210 -11.23 -13.38 4.09
N ASN A 211 -10.71 -14.13 3.12
CA ASN A 211 -9.80 -13.56 2.12
C ASN A 211 -10.53 -12.60 1.19
N VAL A 212 -11.73 -12.97 0.74
CA VAL A 212 -12.58 -12.12 -0.11
C VAL A 212 -12.96 -10.84 0.64
N THR A 213 -13.45 -10.97 1.87
CA THR A 213 -13.74 -9.85 2.77
C THR A 213 -12.53 -8.94 2.95
N LYS A 214 -11.33 -9.51 3.14
CA LYS A 214 -10.11 -8.72 3.34
C LYS A 214 -9.72 -7.89 2.11
N VAL A 215 -9.86 -8.46 0.91
CA VAL A 215 -9.58 -7.71 -0.33
C VAL A 215 -10.63 -6.63 -0.56
N LEU A 216 -11.90 -6.92 -0.31
CA LEU A 216 -12.96 -5.91 -0.41
C LEU A 216 -12.73 -4.76 0.58
N TRP A 217 -12.30 -5.08 1.80
CA TRP A 217 -11.86 -4.11 2.79
C TRP A 217 -10.70 -3.26 2.26
N PHE A 218 -9.66 -3.88 1.71
CA PHE A 218 -8.52 -3.16 1.14
C PHE A 218 -8.97 -2.24 -0.01
N LEU A 219 -9.83 -2.74 -0.90
CA LEU A 219 -10.41 -1.94 -1.97
C LEU A 219 -11.23 -0.78 -1.42
N TYR A 220 -12.02 -0.96 -0.36
CA TYR A 220 -12.80 0.09 0.25
C TYR A 220 -11.93 1.25 0.73
N TYR A 221 -10.82 0.98 1.41
CA TYR A 221 -9.94 2.02 1.93
C TYR A 221 -9.07 2.63 0.80
N GLU A 222 -8.47 1.79 -0.03
CA GLU A 222 -7.44 2.20 -0.98
C GLU A 222 -7.94 2.52 -2.39
N TYR A 223 -9.25 2.48 -2.65
CA TYR A 223 -9.82 2.68 -4.00
C TYR A 223 -9.32 3.93 -4.74
N HIS A 224 -9.00 4.98 -3.99
CA HIS A 224 -8.51 6.26 -4.49
C HIS A 224 -7.09 6.21 -5.05
N MET A 225 -6.25 5.31 -4.55
CA MET A 225 -4.89 5.10 -5.05
C MET A 225 -4.88 4.23 -6.31
N ILE A 226 -5.93 3.45 -6.55
CA ILE A 226 -6.02 2.52 -7.67
C ILE A 226 -6.20 3.27 -8.98
N GLN A 227 -5.31 3.03 -9.93
CA GLN A 227 -5.32 3.66 -11.26
C GLN A 227 -6.57 3.27 -12.07
N GLU A 228 -7.01 4.14 -12.97
CA GLU A 228 -8.24 3.95 -13.75
C GLU A 228 -8.25 2.63 -14.54
N GLY A 229 -7.10 2.23 -15.12
CA GLY A 229 -6.97 0.97 -15.86
C GLY A 229 -7.33 -0.25 -15.01
N VAL A 230 -6.82 -0.30 -13.78
CA VAL A 230 -7.13 -1.37 -12.82
C VAL A 230 -8.60 -1.26 -12.38
N ARG A 231 -9.13 -0.07 -12.07
CA ARG A 231 -10.55 0.09 -11.74
C ARG A 231 -11.47 -0.41 -12.85
N ARG A 232 -11.13 -0.14 -14.11
CA ARG A 232 -11.88 -0.57 -15.29
C ARG A 232 -11.90 -2.10 -15.41
N SER A 233 -10.76 -2.73 -15.19
CA SER A 233 -10.63 -4.17 -15.39
C SER A 233 -11.08 -4.98 -14.17
N LEU A 234 -10.69 -4.58 -12.97
CA LEU A 234 -11.06 -5.23 -11.72
C LEU A 234 -12.50 -4.90 -11.29
N VAL A 235 -12.84 -3.63 -11.15
CA VAL A 235 -14.12 -3.25 -10.53
C VAL A 235 -15.24 -3.31 -11.55
N TYR A 236 -15.09 -2.64 -12.70
CA TYR A 236 -16.16 -2.61 -13.69
C TYR A 236 -16.36 -3.95 -14.40
N LYS A 237 -15.32 -4.55 -14.99
CA LYS A 237 -15.46 -5.84 -15.70
C LYS A 237 -15.62 -7.01 -14.73
N PHE A 238 -14.65 -7.23 -13.86
CA PHE A 238 -14.64 -8.44 -13.04
C PHE A 238 -15.70 -8.40 -11.90
N MET A 239 -15.72 -7.38 -11.04
CA MET A 239 -16.64 -7.35 -9.90
C MET A 239 -18.09 -7.05 -10.28
N VAL A 240 -18.34 -6.00 -11.09
CA VAL A 240 -19.71 -5.52 -11.34
C VAL A 240 -20.36 -6.15 -12.58
N LYS A 241 -19.61 -6.38 -13.65
CA LYS A 241 -20.19 -6.97 -14.86
C LYS A 241 -20.31 -8.49 -14.73
N GLU A 242 -19.24 -9.16 -14.30
CA GLU A 242 -19.14 -10.62 -14.32
C GLU A 242 -19.60 -11.29 -13.01
N ASN A 243 -19.22 -10.75 -11.84
CA ASN A 243 -19.37 -11.46 -10.55
C ASN A 243 -20.25 -10.73 -9.53
N PHE A 244 -21.09 -9.78 -9.96
CA PHE A 244 -21.82 -8.90 -9.03
C PHE A 244 -22.67 -9.70 -8.05
N TYR A 245 -23.49 -10.62 -8.56
CA TYR A 245 -24.39 -11.44 -7.73
C TYR A 245 -23.63 -12.43 -6.84
N SER A 246 -22.44 -12.87 -7.24
CA SER A 246 -21.58 -13.72 -6.40
C SER A 246 -21.09 -13.00 -5.15
N PHE A 247 -20.84 -11.68 -5.23
CA PHE A 247 -20.49 -10.87 -4.07
C PHE A 247 -21.72 -10.36 -3.32
N PHE A 248 -22.77 -9.96 -4.05
CA PHE A 248 -23.99 -9.40 -3.48
C PHE A 248 -24.77 -10.45 -2.68
N PHE A 249 -24.88 -11.67 -3.19
CA PHE A 249 -25.55 -12.78 -2.50
C PHE A 249 -24.57 -13.79 -1.91
N HIS A 250 -23.35 -13.34 -1.60
CA HIS A 250 -22.34 -14.20 -0.99
C HIS A 250 -22.86 -14.82 0.31
N TRP A 251 -22.52 -16.07 0.64
CA TRP A 251 -23.06 -16.76 1.82
C TRP A 251 -22.65 -16.10 3.16
N ASN A 252 -21.42 -15.59 3.24
CA ASN A 252 -20.89 -14.90 4.41
C ASN A 252 -21.39 -13.44 4.50
N SER A 253 -21.91 -13.05 5.66
CA SER A 253 -22.47 -11.70 5.92
C SER A 253 -21.41 -10.61 5.84
N ASP A 254 -20.22 -10.79 6.43
CA ASP A 254 -19.15 -9.78 6.39
C ASP A 254 -18.69 -9.48 4.95
N THR A 255 -18.61 -10.51 4.10
CA THR A 255 -18.31 -10.32 2.67
C THR A 255 -19.38 -9.49 1.98
N ARG A 256 -20.67 -9.77 2.23
CA ARG A 256 -21.80 -9.00 1.67
C ARG A 256 -21.76 -7.56 2.14
N VAL A 257 -21.69 -7.33 3.45
CA VAL A 257 -21.64 -5.99 4.06
C VAL A 257 -20.44 -5.20 3.56
N MET A 258 -19.26 -5.82 3.41
CA MET A 258 -18.10 -5.17 2.79
C MET A 258 -18.38 -4.76 1.34
N PHE A 259 -18.97 -5.66 0.55
CA PHE A 259 -19.28 -5.38 -0.84
C PHE A 259 -20.30 -4.25 -0.97
N TYR A 260 -21.33 -4.23 -0.11
CA TYR A 260 -22.33 -3.17 -0.05
C TYR A 260 -21.70 -1.82 0.28
N ASN A 261 -20.88 -1.77 1.33
CA ASN A 261 -20.17 -0.57 1.71
C ASN A 261 -19.26 -0.07 0.58
N PHE A 262 -18.58 -0.98 -0.12
CA PHE A 262 -17.78 -0.62 -1.29
C PHE A 262 -18.62 -0.02 -2.42
N ILE A 263 -19.72 -0.67 -2.83
CA ILE A 263 -20.53 -0.15 -3.94
C ILE A 263 -21.26 1.15 -3.56
N THR A 264 -21.77 1.30 -2.34
CA THR A 264 -22.47 2.54 -1.93
C THR A 264 -21.48 3.69 -1.72
N PHE A 265 -20.54 3.54 -0.80
CA PHE A 265 -19.64 4.63 -0.41
C PHE A 265 -18.52 4.87 -1.42
N ARG A 266 -17.99 3.86 -2.12
CA ARG A 266 -16.86 4.09 -3.06
C ARG A 266 -17.26 4.23 -4.52
N VAL A 267 -18.40 3.66 -4.93
CA VAL A 267 -18.85 3.69 -6.33
C VAL A 267 -20.02 4.65 -6.53
N LEU A 268 -21.13 4.49 -5.82
CA LEU A 268 -22.32 5.33 -6.01
C LEU A 268 -22.10 6.76 -5.52
N SER A 269 -21.31 6.96 -4.46
CA SER A 269 -20.94 8.29 -3.97
C SER A 269 -20.21 9.14 -5.02
N LYS A 270 -19.63 8.53 -6.06
CA LYS A 270 -18.87 9.26 -7.08
C LYS A 270 -19.70 10.22 -7.94
N LYS A 271 -21.02 10.05 -7.96
CA LYS A 271 -21.93 11.04 -8.55
C LYS A 271 -21.91 12.38 -7.82
N HIS A 272 -21.53 12.34 -6.54
CA HIS A 272 -21.39 13.48 -5.64
C HIS A 272 -19.93 13.89 -5.45
N PHE A 273 -19.01 12.92 -5.42
CA PHE A 273 -17.58 13.09 -5.14
C PHE A 273 -16.70 12.58 -6.28
N SER A 274 -16.03 13.47 -6.99
CA SER A 274 -15.16 13.04 -8.08
C SER A 274 -13.68 13.10 -7.67
N PHE A 275 -12.99 11.95 -7.70
CA PHE A 275 -11.54 11.90 -7.49
C PHE A 275 -10.76 12.45 -8.70
N GLU A 276 -11.33 12.32 -9.88
CA GLU A 276 -10.71 12.64 -11.17
C GLU A 276 -11.73 13.35 -12.04
N LYS A 277 -11.35 14.51 -12.61
CA LYS A 277 -12.26 15.29 -13.47
C LYS A 277 -12.84 14.41 -14.59
N ASP A 278 -14.16 14.30 -14.64
CA ASP A 278 -14.94 13.75 -15.76
C ASP A 278 -14.55 12.34 -16.24
N SER A 279 -14.44 11.38 -15.31
CA SER A 279 -14.20 9.97 -15.68
C SER A 279 -15.46 9.33 -16.31
N ASP A 280 -15.40 9.03 -17.61
CA ASP A 280 -16.43 8.23 -18.31
C ASP A 280 -16.61 6.83 -17.67
N LEU A 281 -15.54 6.28 -17.08
CA LEU A 281 -15.59 5.02 -16.35
C LEU A 281 -16.53 5.12 -15.14
N ASP A 282 -16.38 6.17 -14.32
CA ASP A 282 -17.16 6.32 -13.10
C ASP A 282 -18.67 6.39 -13.42
N ARG A 283 -19.05 7.17 -14.44
CA ARG A 283 -20.45 7.24 -14.90
C ARG A 283 -20.97 5.88 -15.41
N LYS A 284 -20.16 5.15 -16.19
CA LYS A 284 -20.53 3.82 -16.68
C LYS A 284 -20.67 2.82 -15.53
N LEU A 285 -19.78 2.91 -14.55
CA LEU A 285 -19.76 2.05 -13.38
C LEU A 285 -20.99 2.30 -12.50
N THR A 286 -21.30 3.56 -12.16
CA THR A 286 -22.49 3.94 -11.39
C THR A 286 -23.76 3.41 -12.05
N LYS A 287 -23.99 3.72 -13.32
CA LYS A 287 -25.17 3.23 -14.07
C LYS A 287 -25.29 1.71 -14.06
N LYS A 288 -24.16 1.01 -14.18
CA LYS A 288 -24.16 -0.45 -14.21
C LYS A 288 -24.46 -1.04 -12.83
N VAL A 289 -23.92 -0.45 -11.76
CA VAL A 289 -24.22 -0.85 -10.38
C VAL A 289 -25.69 -0.61 -10.05
N GLU A 290 -26.23 0.57 -10.36
CA GLU A 290 -27.66 0.89 -10.17
C GLU A 290 -28.55 -0.15 -10.86
N LYS A 291 -28.28 -0.44 -12.14
CA LYS A 291 -29.00 -1.49 -12.87
C LYS A 291 -28.91 -2.87 -12.21
N ARG A 292 -27.73 -3.25 -11.71
CA ARG A 292 -27.54 -4.55 -11.03
C ARG A 292 -28.28 -4.65 -9.70
N ILE A 293 -28.40 -3.53 -8.98
CA ILE A 293 -29.19 -3.44 -7.75
C ILE A 293 -30.68 -3.58 -8.08
N GLU A 294 -31.18 -2.88 -9.11
CA GLU A 294 -32.56 -3.01 -9.57
C GLU A 294 -32.91 -4.45 -9.97
N GLU A 295 -32.01 -5.10 -10.71
CA GLU A 295 -32.14 -6.51 -11.11
C GLU A 295 -32.05 -7.47 -9.90
N ALA A 296 -31.48 -7.06 -8.75
CA ALA A 296 -31.24 -7.94 -7.60
C ALA A 296 -32.52 -8.38 -6.88
N ASP A 297 -33.58 -7.56 -6.91
CA ASP A 297 -34.88 -7.89 -6.31
C ASP A 297 -35.56 -9.07 -7.03
N GLU A 298 -35.19 -9.33 -8.29
CA GLU A 298 -35.73 -10.42 -9.10
C GLU A 298 -34.91 -11.72 -9.01
N VAL A 299 -33.77 -11.69 -8.30
CA VAL A 299 -32.87 -12.85 -8.21
C VAL A 299 -33.22 -13.73 -7.02
N GLU A 300 -33.78 -14.90 -7.31
CA GLU A 300 -34.00 -15.95 -6.32
C GLU A 300 -32.73 -16.80 -6.15
N THR A 301 -32.08 -16.64 -5.00
CA THR A 301 -30.87 -17.38 -4.60
C THR A 301 -30.90 -17.60 -3.09
N PRO A 302 -30.17 -18.60 -2.54
CA PRO A 302 -29.90 -18.67 -1.12
C PRO A 302 -29.44 -17.32 -0.58
N TYR A 303 -29.93 -16.97 0.62
CA TYR A 303 -29.64 -15.71 1.31
C TYR A 303 -30.18 -14.42 0.67
N SER A 304 -30.86 -14.46 -0.49
CA SER A 304 -31.43 -13.27 -1.17
C SER A 304 -32.20 -12.33 -0.23
N GLY A 305 -33.13 -12.85 0.57
CA GLY A 305 -33.88 -12.04 1.54
C GLY A 305 -33.00 -11.35 2.59
N ARG A 306 -32.01 -12.07 3.15
CA ARG A 306 -31.05 -11.50 4.12
C ARG A 306 -30.14 -10.46 3.46
N ALA A 307 -29.65 -10.78 2.27
CA ALA A 307 -28.78 -9.93 1.47
C ALA A 307 -29.46 -8.58 1.16
N LEU A 308 -30.72 -8.60 0.72
CA LEU A 308 -31.50 -7.39 0.45
C LEU A 308 -31.76 -6.58 1.73
N GLN A 309 -32.06 -7.24 2.85
CA GLN A 309 -32.23 -6.56 4.14
C GLN A 309 -30.96 -5.83 4.57
N GLU A 310 -29.81 -6.52 4.55
CA GLU A 310 -28.50 -5.95 4.89
C GLU A 310 -28.10 -4.82 3.93
N PHE A 311 -28.36 -4.99 2.63
CA PHE A 311 -28.09 -3.95 1.64
C PHE A 311 -28.93 -2.69 1.88
N ASN A 312 -30.22 -2.85 2.18
CA ASN A 312 -31.10 -1.73 2.50
C ASN A 312 -30.61 -0.99 3.76
N GLN A 313 -30.16 -1.71 4.78
CA GLN A 313 -29.56 -1.08 5.96
C GLN A 313 -28.32 -0.23 5.59
N VAL A 314 -27.38 -0.78 4.82
CA VAL A 314 -26.18 -0.04 4.38
C VAL A 314 -26.55 1.15 3.48
N ARG A 315 -27.62 1.03 2.69
CA ARG A 315 -28.14 2.13 1.87
C ARG A 315 -28.70 3.26 2.73
N ASP A 316 -29.47 2.94 3.76
CA ASP A 316 -30.03 3.93 4.69
C ASP A 316 -28.90 4.67 5.44
N GLU A 317 -27.87 3.95 5.90
CA GLU A 317 -26.66 4.52 6.51
C GLU A 317 -25.91 5.45 5.54
N TYR A 318 -25.82 5.06 4.26
CA TYR A 318 -25.21 5.89 3.22
C TYR A 318 -26.00 7.17 2.96
N GLU A 319 -27.33 7.11 2.93
CA GLU A 319 -28.18 8.29 2.77
C GLU A 319 -28.07 9.23 3.98
N GLU A 320 -28.05 8.69 5.19
CA GLU A 320 -27.83 9.47 6.41
C GLU A 320 -26.45 10.15 6.39
N TRP A 321 -25.40 9.43 5.99
CA TRP A 321 -24.05 9.97 5.84
C TRP A 321 -24.02 11.10 4.80
N LEU A 322 -24.63 10.91 3.62
CA LEU A 322 -24.72 11.96 2.59
C LEU A 322 -25.40 13.23 3.11
N ASN A 323 -26.49 13.09 3.87
CA ASN A 323 -27.24 14.22 4.41
C ASN A 323 -26.46 15.02 5.46
N LYS A 324 -25.47 14.41 6.11
CA LYS A 324 -24.58 15.08 7.08
C LYS A 324 -23.43 15.84 6.43
N LEU A 325 -23.16 15.62 5.14
CA LEU A 325 -22.00 16.24 4.48
C LEU A 325 -22.27 17.70 4.10
N PRO A 326 -21.27 18.59 4.25
CA PRO A 326 -21.42 19.99 3.91
C PRO A 326 -21.59 20.17 2.39
N THR A 327 -22.67 20.85 2.00
CA THR A 327 -22.96 21.22 0.61
C THR A 327 -22.20 22.49 0.21
N ASP A 328 -21.53 22.49 -0.95
CA ASP A 328 -21.01 23.74 -1.51
C ASP A 328 -22.16 24.63 -2.04
N LYS A 329 -21.86 25.90 -2.32
CA LYS A 329 -22.83 26.88 -2.85
C LYS A 329 -23.38 26.55 -4.25
N LYS A 330 -22.90 25.47 -4.90
CA LYS A 330 -23.32 24.95 -6.21
C LYS A 330 -23.91 23.53 -6.12
N GLY A 331 -24.18 23.02 -4.92
CA GLY A 331 -24.76 21.68 -4.70
C GLY A 331 -23.80 20.51 -4.96
N LYS A 332 -22.48 20.74 -5.10
CA LYS A 332 -21.49 19.67 -5.12
C LYS A 332 -20.95 19.44 -3.71
N LEU A 333 -21.01 18.20 -3.25
CA LEU A 333 -20.41 17.79 -1.99
C LEU A 333 -18.88 17.72 -2.18
N TYR A 334 -18.16 18.29 -1.22
CA TYR A 334 -16.72 18.60 -1.16
C TYR A 334 -15.73 17.75 -2.00
N GLY A 335 -14.80 18.43 -2.67
CA GLY A 335 -13.58 17.84 -3.24
C GLY A 335 -12.33 18.25 -2.44
N VAL A 336 -11.47 17.26 -2.16
CA VAL A 336 -10.07 17.37 -1.69
C VAL A 336 -9.88 17.84 -0.23
N SER A 337 -10.50 17.14 0.70
CA SER A 337 -9.94 17.02 2.07
C SER A 337 -8.72 16.10 2.01
N ASN A 338 -7.65 16.41 2.76
CA ASN A 338 -6.50 15.50 2.96
C ASN A 338 -6.87 14.29 3.84
N GLU A 339 -8.07 14.27 4.42
CA GLU A 339 -8.64 13.21 5.25
C GLU A 339 -9.85 12.59 4.55
N PHE A 340 -9.88 11.26 4.48
CA PHE A 340 -10.89 10.50 3.76
C PHE A 340 -12.27 10.61 4.43
N PRO A 341 -13.33 11.04 3.71
CA PRO A 341 -14.63 11.36 4.33
C PRO A 341 -15.53 10.12 4.57
N TYR A 342 -15.06 8.92 4.26
CA TYR A 342 -15.87 7.70 4.36
C TYR A 342 -15.88 7.12 5.77
N PRO A 343 -16.97 6.46 6.17
CA PRO A 343 -17.06 5.80 7.47
C PRO A 343 -15.92 4.80 7.70
N GLN A 344 -15.48 4.70 8.95
CA GLN A 344 -14.64 3.58 9.39
C GLN A 344 -15.52 2.35 9.58
N LEU A 345 -15.13 1.23 8.98
CA LEU A 345 -15.89 -0.01 9.04
C LEU A 345 -15.33 -0.89 10.16
N ALA A 346 -16.19 -1.28 11.11
CA ALA A 346 -15.88 -2.29 12.12
C ALA A 346 -16.38 -3.65 11.62
N ILE A 347 -15.48 -4.48 11.10
CA ILE A 347 -15.82 -5.78 10.52
C ILE A 347 -15.04 -6.86 11.23
N ASN A 348 -15.76 -7.91 11.63
CA ASN A 348 -15.14 -9.05 12.28
C ASN A 348 -14.42 -9.89 11.21
N MET A 349 -13.11 -9.98 11.30
CA MET A 349 -12.29 -10.83 10.43
C MET A 349 -11.69 -12.02 11.19
N GLN A 350 -12.28 -12.40 12.33
CA GLN A 350 -11.81 -13.52 13.14
C GLN A 350 -12.35 -14.87 12.63
N VAL A 351 -11.52 -15.90 12.74
CA VAL A 351 -11.75 -17.26 12.21
C VAL A 351 -12.86 -18.01 12.95
N GLY A 352 -13.14 -17.63 14.20
CA GLY A 352 -14.02 -18.39 15.11
C GLY A 352 -15.44 -18.60 14.58
N ASP A 353 -15.95 -17.64 13.81
CA ASP A 353 -17.35 -17.65 13.33
C ASP A 353 -17.56 -18.47 12.04
N LEU A 354 -16.48 -18.98 11.43
CA LEU A 354 -16.56 -19.77 10.19
C LEU A 354 -16.88 -21.25 10.43
N ILE A 355 -16.51 -21.80 11.59
CA ILE A 355 -16.65 -23.22 11.89
C ILE A 355 -18.13 -23.59 12.15
N GLU A 356 -18.96 -22.62 12.55
CA GLU A 356 -20.38 -22.89 12.84
C GLU A 356 -21.25 -22.97 11.57
N MET A 357 -20.80 -22.46 10.41
CA MET A 357 -21.64 -22.38 9.21
C MET A 357 -21.41 -23.48 8.16
N GLU A 358 -20.26 -24.17 8.15
CA GLU A 358 -20.08 -25.38 7.31
C GLU A 358 -21.04 -26.51 7.72
N LEU A 359 -21.57 -26.48 8.95
CA LEU A 359 -22.54 -27.46 9.46
C LEU A 359 -23.98 -27.21 8.99
N ASP A 360 -24.29 -26.02 8.50
CA ASP A 360 -25.65 -25.67 8.05
C ASP A 360 -25.86 -25.90 6.54
N GLU A 361 -24.82 -26.30 5.79
CA GLU A 361 -24.90 -26.67 4.37
C GLU A 361 -25.24 -28.15 4.13
N GLU A 362 -25.44 -28.96 5.18
CA GLU A 362 -26.03 -30.30 5.09
C GLU A 362 -27.57 -30.27 5.20
N TRP A 363 -28.27 -29.71 4.21
CA TRP A 363 -29.73 -29.93 4.04
C TRP A 363 -30.16 -30.03 2.58
#